data_AF-A0A4Y2J9F8-F1
#
_entry.id   AF-A0A4Y2J9F8-F1
#
_cell.length_a   1.000
_cell.length_b   1.000
_cell.length_c   1.000
_cell.angle_alpha   90.00
_cell.angle_beta   90.00
_cell.angle_gamma   90.00
#
_symmetry.space_group_name_H-M   'P 1'
#
loop_
_entity.id
_entity.type
_entity.pdbx_description
1 polymer ?
#
loop_
_entity_poly.entity_id
_entity_poly.type
_entity_poly.pdbx_seq_one_letter_code
_entity_poly.pdbx_strand_id
1 'polypeptide(L)'
;MSSEDLEKLIGLIAPKVAKKDTKFRSAIPVAERLAITLRFLATGDSFSSLDHLTGVSKQSISSIVMDVCRALIQVLKSCIKMSKFLYYNE
;
A
#
# COMPACT_ATOMS: atom_id res chain seq x y z
N MET A 1 -5.56 6.28 14.05
CA MET A 1 -6.05 6.68 12.72
C MET A 1 -7.55 6.79 12.80
N SER A 2 -8.12 7.94 12.47
CA SER A 2 -9.57 8.03 12.30
C SER A 2 -9.98 7.31 11.01
N SER A 3 -11.28 7.00 10.86
CA SER A 3 -11.81 6.48 9.60
C SER A 3 -11.60 7.47 8.45
N GLU A 4 -11.72 8.77 8.74
CA GLU A 4 -11.56 9.87 7.77
C GLU A 4 -10.14 9.95 7.20
N ASP A 5 -9.12 9.77 8.04
CA ASP A 5 -7.72 9.75 7.58
C ASP A 5 -7.46 8.61 6.60
N LEU A 6 -8.07 7.44 6.86
CA LEU A 6 -7.94 6.27 6.01
C LEU A 6 -8.62 6.47 4.66
N GLU A 7 -9.85 6.99 4.65
CA GLU A 7 -10.58 7.30 3.41
C GLU A 7 -9.83 8.33 2.57
N LYS A 8 -9.29 9.37 3.21
CA LYS A 8 -8.45 10.37 2.53
C LYS A 8 -7.21 9.73 1.90
N LEU A 9 -6.53 8.85 2.63
CA LEU A 9 -5.35 8.15 2.12
C LEU A 9 -5.70 7.24 0.94
N ILE A 10 -6.81 6.50 1.02
CA ILE A 10 -7.34 5.69 -0.08
C ILE A 10 -7.58 6.56 -1.31
N GLY A 11 -8.23 7.72 -1.15
CA GLY A 11 -8.48 8.66 -2.25
C GLY A 11 -7.18 9.16 -2.91
N LEU A 12 -6.14 9.42 -2.13
CA LEU A 12 -4.84 9.88 -2.64
C LEU A 12 -4.09 8.79 -3.43
N ILE A 13 -4.12 7.54 -2.97
CA ILE A 13 -3.39 6.45 -3.62
C ILE A 13 -4.19 5.79 -4.75
N ALA A 14 -5.52 5.86 -4.74
CA ALA A 14 -6.39 5.18 -5.69
C ALA A 14 -5.99 5.39 -7.16
N PRO A 15 -5.67 6.62 -7.62
CA PRO A 15 -5.22 6.85 -9.01
C PRO A 15 -3.92 6.11 -9.39
N LYS A 16 -3.11 5.69 -8.41
CA LYS A 16 -1.81 5.04 -8.60
C LYS A 16 -1.87 3.52 -8.47
N VAL A 17 -2.76 3.03 -7.61
CA VAL A 17 -2.80 1.61 -7.26
C VAL A 17 -4.06 0.89 -7.72
N ALA A 18 -5.14 1.58 -8.11
CA ALA A 18 -6.33 0.90 -8.61
C ALA A 18 -6.00 0.02 -9.85
N LYS A 19 -6.62 -1.16 -9.92
CA LYS A 19 -6.55 -2.04 -11.10
C LYS A 19 -7.97 -2.21 -11.63
N LYS A 20 -8.07 -2.58 -12.89
CA LYS A 20 -9.35 -2.85 -13.54
C LYS A 20 -9.72 -4.32 -13.39
N ASP A 21 -11.02 -4.56 -13.31
CA ASP A 21 -11.55 -5.91 -13.40
C ASP A 21 -11.17 -6.53 -14.75
N THR A 22 -11.04 -7.85 -14.73
CA THR A 22 -10.84 -8.66 -15.93
C THR A 22 -12.06 -9.56 -16.13
N LYS A 23 -12.18 -10.18 -17.32
CA LYS A 23 -13.27 -11.13 -17.60
C LYS A 23 -13.34 -12.29 -16.60
N PHE A 24 -12.22 -12.66 -15.99
CA PHE A 24 -12.10 -13.85 -15.15
C PHE A 24 -11.99 -13.54 -13.65
N ARG A 25 -11.63 -12.30 -13.28
CA ARG A 25 -11.36 -11.95 -11.89
C ARG A 25 -11.60 -10.45 -11.64
N SER A 26 -12.28 -10.15 -10.55
CA SER A 26 -12.40 -8.79 -10.01
C SER A 26 -11.05 -8.31 -9.43
N ALA A 27 -10.76 -7.03 -9.63
CA ALA A 27 -9.60 -6.38 -9.06
C ALA A 27 -9.74 -6.30 -7.53
N ILE A 28 -8.61 -6.49 -6.84
CA ILE A 28 -8.55 -6.31 -5.39
C ILE A 28 -8.76 -4.81 -5.10
N PRO A 29 -9.77 -4.43 -4.30
CA PRO A 29 -10.08 -3.04 -3.99
C PRO A 29 -8.89 -2.28 -3.40
N VAL A 30 -8.81 -0.97 -3.66
CA VAL A 30 -7.72 -0.11 -3.14
C VAL A 30 -7.61 -0.17 -1.62
N ALA A 31 -8.75 -0.17 -0.92
CA ALA A 31 -8.81 -0.26 0.54
C ALA A 31 -8.16 -1.56 1.06
N GLU A 32 -8.46 -2.69 0.43
CA GLU A 32 -7.90 -3.99 0.79
C GLU A 32 -6.40 -4.06 0.49
N ARG A 33 -5.98 -3.54 -0.67
CA ARG A 33 -4.55 -3.42 -1.02
C ARG A 33 -3.78 -2.59 0.00
N LEU A 34 -4.37 -1.49 0.46
CA LEU A 34 -3.80 -0.66 1.51
C LEU A 34 -3.74 -1.42 2.85
N ALA A 35 -4.82 -2.11 3.23
CA ALA A 35 -4.88 -2.89 4.47
C ALA A 35 -3.84 -4.01 4.52
N ILE A 36 -3.67 -4.76 3.43
CA ILE A 36 -2.61 -5.79 3.28
C ILE A 36 -1.23 -5.16 3.50
N THR A 37 -0.99 -4.02 2.87
CA THR A 37 0.32 -3.34 2.96
C THR A 37 0.57 -2.80 4.37
N LEU A 38 -0.42 -2.16 4.99
CA LEU A 38 -0.30 -1.66 6.36
C LEU A 38 -0.09 -2.80 7.37
N ARG A 39 -0.78 -3.94 7.18
CA ARG A 39 -0.55 -5.14 7.98
C ARG A 39 0.91 -5.59 7.85
N PHE A 40 1.41 -5.75 6.63
CA PHE A 40 2.80 -6.13 6.36
C PHE A 40 3.79 -5.16 7.03
N LEU A 41 3.61 -3.85 6.86
CA LEU A 41 4.51 -2.84 7.44
C LEU A 41 4.48 -2.81 8.97
N ALA A 42 3.31 -3.05 9.57
CA ALA A 42 3.15 -3.03 11.02
C ALA A 42 3.70 -4.28 11.71
N THR A 43 3.62 -5.44 11.07
CA THR A 43 3.98 -6.73 11.70
C THR A 43 5.28 -7.33 11.18
N GLY A 44 5.74 -6.95 9.99
CA GLY A 44 6.87 -7.61 9.32
C GLY A 44 6.60 -9.06 8.92
N ASP A 45 5.32 -9.45 8.83
CA ASP A 45 4.91 -10.83 8.57
C ASP A 45 5.32 -11.30 7.15
N SER A 46 5.49 -12.60 6.99
CA SER A 46 5.85 -13.17 5.68
C SER A 46 4.67 -13.09 4.71
N PHE A 47 4.96 -12.99 3.40
CA PHE A 47 3.90 -13.08 2.38
C PHE A 47 3.16 -14.40 2.43
N SER A 48 3.80 -15.47 2.92
CA SER A 48 3.13 -16.75 3.14
C SER A 48 2.04 -16.64 4.18
N SER A 49 2.33 -16.04 5.33
CA SER A 49 1.33 -15.87 6.40
C SER A 49 0.16 -14.98 5.94
N LEU A 50 0.47 -13.90 5.23
CA LEU A 50 -0.54 -12.98 4.70
C LEU A 50 -1.43 -13.63 3.63
N ASP A 51 -0.90 -14.55 2.82
CA ASP A 51 -1.68 -15.35 1.87
C ASP A 51 -2.73 -16.19 2.59
N HIS A 52 -2.35 -16.90 3.66
CA HIS A 52 -3.31 -17.65 4.48
C HIS A 52 -4.35 -16.75 5.16
N LEU A 53 -3.97 -15.54 5.57
CA LEU A 53 -4.86 -14.61 6.26
C LEU A 53 -5.87 -13.92 5.32
N THR A 54 -5.48 -13.64 4.08
CA THR A 54 -6.23 -12.78 3.16
C THR A 54 -6.82 -13.54 1.98
N GLY A 55 -6.35 -14.75 1.70
CA GLY A 55 -6.71 -15.51 0.49
C GLY A 55 -6.11 -14.93 -0.80
N VAL A 56 -5.19 -13.97 -0.70
CA VAL A 56 -4.50 -13.37 -1.85
C VAL A 56 -3.16 -14.04 -2.04
N SER A 57 -2.87 -14.54 -3.25
CA SER A 57 -1.62 -15.25 -3.52
C SER A 57 -0.38 -14.42 -3.15
N LYS A 58 0.66 -15.10 -2.65
CA LYS A 58 1.94 -14.46 -2.23
C LYS A 58 2.53 -13.56 -3.32
N GLN A 59 2.42 -13.94 -4.59
CA GLN A 59 2.87 -13.15 -5.73
C GLN A 59 2.07 -11.85 -5.86
N SER A 60 0.74 -11.93 -5.70
CA SER A 60 -0.13 -10.76 -5.73
C SER A 60 0.14 -9.84 -4.54
N ILE A 61 0.32 -10.41 -3.33
CA ILE A 61 0.67 -9.66 -2.12
C ILE A 61 1.98 -8.89 -2.32
N SER A 62 3.03 -9.57 -2.82
CA SER A 62 4.32 -8.93 -3.10
C SER A 62 4.16 -7.72 -4.04
N SER A 63 3.42 -7.89 -5.14
CA SER A 63 3.14 -6.78 -6.07
C SER A 63 2.32 -5.67 -5.42
N ILE A 64 1.32 -6.02 -4.59
CA ILE A 64 0.47 -5.05 -3.89
C ILE A 64 1.31 -4.20 -2.94
N VAL A 65 2.12 -4.83 -2.09
CA VAL A 65 2.98 -4.15 -1.12
C VAL A 65 3.91 -3.18 -1.82
N MET A 66 4.58 -3.62 -2.90
CA MET A 66 5.50 -2.76 -3.66
C MET A 66 4.78 -1.58 -4.32
N ASP A 67 3.63 -1.80 -4.97
CA ASP A 67 2.85 -0.75 -5.62
C ASP A 67 2.34 0.28 -4.60
N VAL A 68 1.81 -0.18 -3.47
CA VAL A 68 1.25 0.68 -2.42
C VAL A 68 2.36 1.45 -1.70
N CYS A 69 3.50 0.82 -1.37
CA CYS A 69 4.63 1.54 -0.78
C CYS A 69 5.14 2.68 -1.68
N ARG A 70 5.28 2.43 -2.98
CA ARG A 70 5.66 3.48 -3.95
C ARG A 70 4.63 4.61 -4.00
N ALA A 71 3.34 4.27 -4.02
CA ALA A 71 2.27 5.26 -4.00
C ALA A 71 2.28 6.08 -2.71
N LEU A 72 2.45 5.44 -1.55
CA LEU A 72 2.53 6.09 -0.24
C LEU A 72 3.70 7.07 -0.17
N ILE A 73 4.91 6.66 -0.60
CA ILE A 73 6.07 7.54 -0.66
C ILE A 73 5.77 8.77 -1.52
N GLN A 74 5.11 8.59 -2.66
CA GLN A 74 4.81 9.70 -3.56
C GLN A 74 3.75 10.66 -2.99
N VAL A 75 2.67 10.16 -2.41
CA VAL A 75 1.56 11.01 -1.92
C VAL A 75 1.89 11.67 -0.59
N LEU A 76 2.70 11.02 0.26
CA LEU A 76 3.08 11.54 1.59
C LEU A 76 4.35 12.40 1.55
N LYS A 77 5.06 12.48 0.42
CA LYS A 77 6.30 13.26 0.28
C LYS A 77 6.16 14.71 0.74
N SER A 78 5.03 15.34 0.47
CA SER A 78 4.76 16.74 0.87
C SER A 78 4.41 16.89 2.35
N CYS A 79 3.93 15.81 3.00
CA CYS A 79 3.56 15.81 4.42
C CYS A 79 4.78 15.66 5.33
N ILE A 80 5.87 15.05 4.82
CA ILE A 80 7.08 14.79 5.60
C ILE A 80 8.01 15.99 5.46
N LYS A 81 8.05 16.85 6.49
CA LYS A 81 9.09 17.89 6.61
C LYS A 81 10.40 17.24 7.06
N MET A 82 11.21 16.77 6.12
CA MET A 82 12.58 16.40 6.43
C MET A 82 13.39 17.68 6.67
N SER A 83 13.94 17.83 7.87
CA SER A 83 14.94 18.88 8.12
C SER A 83 16.13 18.62 7.18
N LYS A 84 16.58 19.65 6.46
CA LYS A 84 17.58 19.60 5.37
C LYS A 84 18.97 19.04 5.77
N PHE A 85 19.14 18.53 6.99
CA PHE A 85 20.45 18.15 7.55
C PHE A 85 20.96 16.77 7.13
N LEU A 86 20.19 15.92 6.45
CA LEU A 86 20.60 14.54 6.14
C LEU A 86 20.65 14.18 4.63
N TYR A 87 20.66 15.17 3.74
CA TYR A 87 20.92 14.96 2.30
C TYR A 87 22.28 15.53 1.88
N TYR A 88 23.32 15.13 2.60
CA TYR A 88 24.67 15.04 2.05
C TYR A 88 25.12 13.60 2.24
N ASN A 89 25.85 13.05 1.26
CA ASN A 89 26.14 11.64 0.97
C ASN A 89 24.95 10.95 0.26
N GLU A 90 24.92 10.68 -1.04
CA GLU A 90 25.96 10.48 -2.07
C GLU A 90 25.59 11.16 -3.40
#